data_AF-A0A160M6Y9-F1
#
_entry.id   AF-A0A160M6Y9-F1
#
_cell.length_a   1.000
_cell.length_b   1.000
_cell.length_c   1.000
_cell.angle_alpha   90.00
_cell.angle_beta   90.00
_cell.angle_gamma   90.00
#
_symmetry.space_group_name_H-M   'P 1'
#
loop_
_entity.id
_entity.type
_entity.pdbx_description
1 polymer ?
#
loop_
_entity_poly.entity_id
_entity_poly.type
_entity_poly.pdbx_seq_one_letter_code
_entity_poly.pdbx_strand_id
1 'polypeptide(L)' 'MLYHMGFLAQTAQGYYGTGLAESKRTDLALAYEEANLKTLGITRKWFGIMAKNKWFEQPPLAPNRKELAQDK' A
#
# COMPACT_ATOMS: atom_id res chain seq x y z
N MET A 1 12.32 -12.74 5.88
CA MET A 1 10.89 -13.15 5.74
C MET A 1 9.94 -11.96 5.55
N LEU A 2 9.90 -10.96 6.45
CA LEU A 2 8.98 -9.82 6.29
C LEU A 2 9.15 -9.01 5.00
N TYR A 3 10.39 -8.79 4.54
CA TYR A 3 10.64 -8.15 3.25
C TYR A 3 9.94 -8.87 2.09
N HIS A 4 10.10 -10.20 2.00
CA HIS A 4 9.45 -11.00 0.97
C HIS A 4 7.93 -10.96 1.06
N MET A 5 7.36 -10.90 2.27
CA MET A 5 5.90 -10.75 2.41
C MET A 5 5.42 -9.42 1.83
N GLY A 6 6.11 -8.31 2.11
CA GLY A 6 5.76 -7.00 1.54
C GLY A 6 5.96 -6.94 0.03
N PHE A 7 7.03 -7.55 -0.48
CA PHE A 7 7.28 -7.69 -1.91
C PHE A 7 6.14 -8.45 -2.59
N LEU A 8 5.80 -9.65 -2.10
CA LEU A 8 4.72 -10.46 -2.66
C LEU A 8 3.36 -9.78 -2.56
N ALA A 9 3.08 -9.06 -1.46
CA ALA A 9 1.85 -8.30 -1.30
C ALA A 9 1.73 -7.16 -2.33
N GLN A 10 2.80 -6.42 -2.58
CA GLN A 10 2.82 -5.40 -3.64
C GLN A 10 2.70 -6.00 -5.04
N THR A 11 3.37 -7.13 -5.30
CA THR A 11 3.24 -7.85 -6.56
C THR A 11 1.79 -8.31 -6.80
N ALA A 12 1.14 -8.88 -5.78
CA ALA A 12 -0.27 -9.28 -5.85
C ALA A 12 -1.19 -8.08 -6.11
N GLN A 13 -0.94 -6.94 -5.46
CA GLN A 13 -1.67 -5.70 -5.70
C GLN A 13 -1.55 -5.21 -7.15
N GLY A 14 -0.36 -5.35 -7.77
CA GLY A 14 -0.17 -5.08 -9.19
C GLY A 14 -1.05 -5.98 -10.07
N TYR A 15 -1.07 -7.29 -9.81
CA TYR A 15 -1.93 -8.22 -10.54
C TYR A 15 -3.42 -7.96 -10.35
N TYR A 16 -3.87 -7.61 -9.15
CA TYR A 16 -5.26 -7.22 -8.90
C TYR A 16 -5.63 -5.93 -9.67
N GLY A 17 -4.72 -4.96 -9.74
CA GLY A 17 -4.90 -3.75 -10.54
C GLY A 17 -5.04 -4.03 -12.04
N THR A 18 -4.16 -4.88 -12.59
CA THR A 18 -4.25 -5.30 -13.99
C THR A 18 -5.53 -6.08 -14.26
N GLY A 19 -5.87 -7.05 -13.41
CA GLY A 19 -7.09 -7.85 -13.54
C GLY A 19 -8.36 -6.99 -13.44
N LEU A 20 -8.36 -5.98 -12.58
CA LEU A 20 -9.44 -5.00 -12.49
C LEU A 20 -9.59 -4.18 -13.78
N ALA A 21 -8.48 -3.71 -14.35
CA ALA A 21 -8.49 -2.88 -15.56
C ALA A 21 -8.88 -3.67 -16.82
N GLU A 22 -8.52 -4.95 -16.91
CA GLU A 22 -8.81 -5.80 -18.06
C GLU A 22 -10.18 -6.48 -17.97
N SER A 23 -10.72 -6.67 -16.76
CA SER A 23 -12.00 -7.34 -16.57
C SER A 23 -13.16 -6.50 -17.06
N LYS A 24 -13.82 -6.97 -18.12
CA LYS A 24 -15.11 -6.41 -18.59
C LYS A 24 -16.31 -6.88 -17.76
N ARG A 25 -16.09 -7.87 -16.89
CA ARG A 25 -17.09 -8.45 -15.99
C ARG A 25 -17.09 -7.72 -14.66
N THR A 26 -18.24 -7.17 -14.29
CA THR A 26 -18.40 -6.35 -13.08
C THR A 26 -18.24 -7.16 -11.80
N ASP A 27 -18.67 -8.42 -11.78
CA ASP A 27 -18.50 -9.32 -10.64
C ASP A 27 -17.02 -9.62 -10.35
N LEU A 28 -16.23 -9.87 -11.40
CA LEU A 28 -14.79 -10.09 -11.28
C LEU A 28 -14.04 -8.80 -10.93
N ALA A 29 -14.44 -7.66 -11.49
CA ALA A 29 -13.89 -6.36 -11.14
C ALA A 29 -14.05 -6.08 -9.63
N LEU A 30 -15.25 -6.29 -9.09
CA LEU A 30 -15.51 -6.14 -7.66
C LEU A 30 -14.67 -7.10 -6.80
N ALA A 31 -14.48 -8.34 -7.24
CA ALA A 31 -13.62 -9.30 -6.53
C ALA A 31 -12.14 -8.85 -6.48
N TYR A 32 -11.61 -8.32 -7.59
CA TYR A 32 -10.26 -7.75 -7.62
C TYR A 32 -10.13 -6.51 -6.74
N GLU A 33 -11.13 -5.63 -6.75
CA GLU A 33 -11.16 -4.44 -5.88
C GLU A 33 -11.19 -4.83 -4.41
N GLU A 34 -12.04 -5.80 -4.02
CA GLU A 34 -12.13 -6.30 -2.65
C GLU A 34 -10.79 -6.88 -2.18
N ALA A 35 -10.13 -7.69 -3.01
CA ALA A 35 -8.82 -8.25 -2.71
C ALA A 35 -7.74 -7.16 -2.57
N ASN A 36 -7.79 -6.12 -3.42
CA ASN A 36 -6.87 -4.98 -3.37
C ASN A 36 -7.05 -4.17 -2.08
N LEU A 37 -8.29 -3.87 -1.68
CA LEU A 37 -8.60 -3.18 -0.43
C LEU A 37 -8.14 -3.95 0.81
N LYS A 38 -8.35 -5.28 0.84
CA LYS A 38 -7.83 -6.13 1.93
C LYS A 38 -6.31 -6.09 2.01
N THR A 39 -5.64 -6.17 0.86
CA THR A 39 -4.18 -6.13 0.76
C THR A 39 -3.63 -4.79 1.29
N LEU A 40 -4.27 -3.65 0.97
CA LEU A 40 -3.87 -2.34 1.49
C LEU A 40 -3.83 -2.28 3.03
N GLY A 41 -4.83 -2.86 3.70
CA GLY A 41 -4.86 -2.93 5.17
C GLY A 41 -3.69 -3.73 5.75
N ILE A 42 -3.33 -4.84 5.11
CA ILE A 42 -2.19 -5.69 5.48
C ILE A 42 -0.88 -4.94 5.24
N THR A 43 -0.69 -4.36 4.05
CA THR A 43 0.53 -3.64 3.67
C THR A 43 0.78 -2.42 4.55
N ARG A 44 -0.28 -1.70 4.98
CA ARG A 44 -0.16 -0.59 5.94
C ARG A 44 0.39 -1.05 7.29
N LYS A 45 -0.13 -2.15 7.83
CA LYS A 45 0.35 -2.72 9.10
C LYS A 45 1.78 -3.24 8.97
N TRP A 46 2.07 -3.94 7.87
CA TRP A 46 3.40 -4.40 7.53
C TRP A 46 4.40 -3.24 7.48
N PHE A 47 4.09 -2.18 6.73
CA PHE A 47 4.95 -0.99 6.63
C PHE A 47 5.20 -0.35 7.99
N GLY A 48 4.17 -0.23 8.84
CA GLY A 48 4.31 0.29 10.20
C GLY A 48 5.28 -0.52 11.06
N ILE A 49 5.26 -1.85 10.97
CA ILE A 49 6.21 -2.73 11.67
C ILE A 49 7.62 -2.52 11.13
N MET A 50 7.76 -2.46 9.81
CA MET A 50 9.06 -2.31 9.14
C MET A 50 9.73 -0.98 9.48
N ALA A 51 8.97 0.13 9.44
CA ALA A 51 9.45 1.45 9.80
C ALA A 51 9.80 1.55 11.31
N LYS A 52 8.93 1.02 12.19
CA LYS A 52 9.17 1.02 13.65
C LYS A 52 10.48 0.32 14.02
N ASN A 53 10.80 -0.78 13.35
CA ASN A 53 12.02 -1.54 13.59
C ASN A 53 13.22 -1.06 12.75
N LYS A 54 13.07 0.04 11.98
CA LYS A 54 14.10 0.57 11.07
C LYS A 54 14.59 -0.47 10.04
N TRP A 55 13.73 -1.41 9.65
CA TRP A 55 13.99 -2.36 8.57
C TRP A 55 13.60 -1.80 7.21
N PHE A 56 12.90 -0.66 7.20
CA PHE A 56 12.56 0.07 6.00
C PHE A 56 12.57 1.55 6.32
N GLU A 57 13.09 2.34 5.40
CA GLU A 57 13.11 3.78 5.54
C GLU A 57 11.70 4.35 5.37
N GLN A 58 11.40 5.37 6.15
CA GLN A 58 10.19 6.13 5.93
C GLN A 58 10.38 6.96 4.64
N PRO A 59 9.47 6.85 3.65
CA PRO A 59 9.55 7.69 2.47
C PRO A 59 9.37 9.15 2.88
N PRO A 60 9.87 10.10 2.06
CA PRO A 60 9.67 11.52 2.31
C PRO A 60 8.18 11.81 2.48
N LEU A 61 7.82 12.34 3.65
CA LEU A 61 6.47 12.79 3.90
C LEU A 61 6.25 14.19 3.32
N ALA A 62 5.02 14.47 2.91
CA ALA A 62 4.65 15.82 2.54
C ALA A 62 4.97 16.78 3.71
N PRO A 63 5.58 17.96 3.43
CA PRO A 63 5.94 18.90 4.48
C PRO A 63 4.71 19.30 5.32
N ASN A 64 4.86 19.37 6.64
CA ASN A 64 3.78 19.80 7.52
C ASN A 64 3.54 21.31 7.35
N ARG A 65 2.52 21.65 6.55
CA ARG A 65 2.18 23.05 6.26
C ARG A 65 1.82 23.87 7.50
N LYS A 66 1.38 23.23 8.59
CA LYS A 66 1.06 23.92 9.85
C LYS A 66 2.32 24.31 10.61
N GLU A 67 3.30 23.41 10.69
CA GLU A 67 4.62 23.71 11.28
C GLU A 67 5.34 24.79 10.47
N LEU A 68 5.35 24.66 9.14
CA LEU A 68 5.95 25.65 8.23
C LEU A 68 5.30 27.04 8.29
N ALA A 69 4.04 27.14 8.70
CA ALA A 69 3.34 28.41 8.86
C ALA A 69 3.60 29.06 10.24
N GLN A 70 4.07 28.28 11.22
CA GLN A 70 4.47 28.78 12.54
C GLN A 70 5.95 29.18 12.60
N ASP A 71 6.78 28.65 11.68
CA ASP A 71 8.19 29.02 11.49
C ASP A 71 8.40 30.30 10.65
N LYS A 72 7.34 31.08 10.42
CA LYS A 72 7.35 32.41 9.78
C LYS A 72 6.93 33.48 10.78
#